data_AF-A0A3B0Y8V1-F1
#
_entry.id   AF-A0A3B0Y8V1-F1
#
_cell.length_a   1.000
_cell.length_b   1.000
_cell.length_c   1.000
_cell.angle_alpha   90.00
_cell.angle_beta   90.00
_cell.angle_gamma   90.00
#
_symmetry.space_group_name_H-M   'P 1'
#
loop_
_entity.id
_entity.type
_entity.pdbx_description
1 polymer ?
#
loop_
_entity_poly.entity_id
_entity_poly.type
_entity_poly.pdbx_seq_one_letter_code
_entity_poly.pdbx_strand_id
1 'polypeptide(L)'
;YFLEYTVNDNDGTASNVVRVVVTVSGTEFSASPQLLILDTGNVANRGVKPAEGEGSWFSLQLEPLPAPPIYTPISGFDHLQLSNTIFQPATSIPVVQGIDIVWLFAGSPGVHKTDSPVKVLQDDGEGNILLDFSGWGINWNGINFSLGSGEDDELARMKCAVDCSIGDTFTLDYLARALINDAAHVLNTIGYALHLEGTVALELIGIVENPIFDVTDISVKNSDENIVIVVPGNLASAAGKITGTGLTFEQVSRDPLLNIDDGEQCIGGCLDFIASDLTGDFIKLVVNLNRQLPDGVIYRRNINGIWADFDISQGDQIGSAAAESGKCEQPEGVFWVGLREGDQCIFLRIRDGGPNDADGIKNGRILNQSGVLLAGSPGAGGNNGAGNSSSGCSISPTSVAITERLDWLLVMVFFVVVFFRRKSI
;
A
#
# COMPACT_ATOMS: atom_id res chain seq x y z
N TYR A 1 41.33 28.94 -1.36
CA TYR A 1 40.85 27.57 -1.62
C TYR A 1 39.95 27.60 -2.84
N PHE A 2 39.83 26.51 -3.60
CA PHE A 2 38.90 26.41 -4.73
C PHE A 2 37.88 25.32 -4.42
N LEU A 3 36.59 25.63 -4.58
CA LEU A 3 35.53 24.65 -4.67
C LEU A 3 34.98 24.69 -6.10
N GLU A 4 34.72 23.53 -6.66
CA GLU A 4 33.98 23.37 -7.91
C GLU A 4 32.62 22.75 -7.56
N TYR A 5 31.54 23.35 -8.03
CA TYR A 5 30.20 22.83 -7.87
C TYR A 5 29.40 23.02 -9.16
N THR A 6 28.43 22.14 -9.37
CA THR A 6 27.50 22.15 -10.50
C THR A 6 26.14 22.59 -9.97
N VAL A 7 25.53 23.62 -10.57
CA VAL A 7 24.17 24.04 -10.23
C VAL A 7 23.21 23.31 -11.15
N ASN A 8 22.28 22.55 -10.57
CA ASN A 8 21.15 21.95 -11.27
C ASN A 8 19.99 22.94 -11.14
N ASP A 9 19.53 23.53 -12.23
CA ASP A 9 18.49 24.59 -12.23
C ASP A 9 17.06 24.04 -12.20
N ASN A 10 16.91 22.74 -11.92
CA ASN A 10 15.64 22.05 -11.72
C ASN A 10 14.75 21.97 -12.99
N ASP A 11 15.30 22.25 -14.18
CA ASP A 11 14.62 22.05 -15.47
C ASP A 11 15.14 20.84 -16.28
N GLY A 12 16.16 20.14 -15.76
CA GLY A 12 16.75 18.96 -16.37
C GLY A 12 17.98 19.23 -17.25
N THR A 13 18.45 20.47 -17.35
CA THR A 13 19.72 20.79 -18.01
C THR A 13 20.83 21.17 -17.02
N ALA A 14 22.02 20.58 -17.19
CA ALA A 14 23.17 20.94 -16.37
C ALA A 14 23.79 22.25 -16.89
N SER A 15 23.75 23.32 -16.10
CA SER A 15 24.48 24.54 -16.40
C SER A 15 26.02 24.32 -16.29
N ASN A 16 26.81 25.10 -17.04
CA ASN A 16 28.27 24.97 -17.07
C ASN A 16 28.91 25.16 -15.67
N VAL A 17 30.00 24.45 -15.39
CA VAL A 17 30.74 24.55 -14.11
C VAL A 17 31.28 25.97 -13.90
N VAL A 18 30.87 26.62 -12.81
CA VAL A 18 31.37 27.94 -12.41
C VAL A 18 32.41 27.76 -11.29
N ARG A 19 33.62 28.30 -11.49
CA ARG A 19 34.69 28.26 -10.49
C ARG A 19 34.68 29.53 -9.64
N VAL A 20 34.45 29.38 -8.34
CA VAL A 20 34.52 30.50 -7.37
C VAL A 20 35.86 30.46 -6.63
N VAL A 21 36.61 31.56 -6.70
CA VAL A 21 37.89 31.70 -6.00
C VAL A 21 37.67 32.41 -4.68
N VAL A 22 37.93 31.72 -3.57
CA VAL A 22 37.83 32.31 -2.23
C VAL A 22 39.23 32.62 -1.70
N THR A 23 39.50 33.92 -1.53
CA THR A 23 40.72 34.45 -0.93
C THR A 23 40.39 34.97 0.46
N VAL A 24 41.03 34.43 1.49
CA VAL A 24 40.86 34.85 2.89
C VAL A 24 42.11 35.64 3.30
N SER A 25 41.95 36.87 3.78
CA SER A 25 43.04 37.71 4.29
C SER A 25 42.67 38.32 5.64
N GLY A 26 43.53 38.15 6.64
CA GLY A 26 43.40 38.71 7.99
C GLY A 26 44.67 38.48 8.83
N THR A 27 44.87 39.28 9.88
CA THR A 27 46.09 39.24 10.73
C THR A 27 45.97 38.40 12.00
N GLU A 28 44.78 37.85 12.30
CA GLU A 28 44.59 36.92 13.42
C GLU A 28 43.74 35.72 12.98
N PHE A 29 44.26 34.52 13.21
CA PHE A 29 43.55 33.26 12.99
C PHE A 29 43.13 32.67 14.34
N SER A 30 41.83 32.56 14.56
CA SER A 30 41.29 31.75 15.66
C SER A 30 41.43 30.26 15.32
N ALA A 31 41.86 29.45 16.29
CA ALA A 31 42.09 28.01 16.12
C ALA A 31 40.79 27.16 16.04
N SER A 32 39.61 27.79 16.07
CA SER A 32 38.34 27.10 15.85
C SER A 32 38.03 27.00 14.35
N PRO A 33 37.48 25.87 13.87
CA PRO A 33 37.06 25.74 12.48
C PRO A 33 36.00 26.81 12.18
N GLN A 34 36.34 27.75 11.30
CA GLN A 34 35.36 28.71 10.80
C GLN A 34 34.62 28.07 9.63
N LEU A 35 33.30 27.95 9.78
CA LEU A 35 32.41 27.45 8.76
C LEU A 35 32.17 28.58 7.73
N LEU A 36 32.64 28.41 6.51
CA LEU A 36 32.23 29.27 5.39
C LEU A 36 30.85 28.79 4.93
N ILE A 37 29.80 29.46 5.41
CA ILE A 37 28.44 29.23 4.93
C ILE A 37 28.30 29.98 3.61
N LEU A 38 28.24 29.25 2.50
CA LEU A 38 27.78 29.77 1.22
C LEU A 38 26.26 29.72 1.24
N ASP A 39 25.62 30.84 1.60
CA ASP A 39 24.19 31.04 1.40
C ASP A 39 23.94 31.05 -0.12
N THR A 40 23.34 29.99 -0.66
CA THR A 40 22.99 29.88 -2.09
C THR A 40 21.83 30.79 -2.49
N GLY A 41 21.46 31.76 -1.65
CA GLY A 41 20.79 32.97 -2.07
C GLY A 41 19.33 32.98 -1.64
N ASN A 42 18.96 34.10 -1.01
CA ASN A 42 18.14 35.09 -1.69
C ASN A 42 17.76 34.71 -3.13
N VAL A 43 16.63 34.01 -3.30
CA VAL A 43 15.86 34.10 -4.53
C VAL A 43 15.40 35.55 -4.62
N ALA A 44 15.91 36.28 -5.60
CA ALA A 44 15.36 37.58 -5.97
C ALA A 44 13.90 37.33 -6.38
N ASN A 45 12.97 37.47 -5.42
CA ASN A 45 11.49 37.37 -5.52
C ASN A 45 10.81 37.00 -4.18
N ARG A 46 11.50 36.96 -3.03
CA ARG A 46 10.82 36.86 -1.70
C ARG A 46 9.81 38.01 -1.53
N GLY A 47 8.53 37.73 -1.81
CA GLY A 47 7.44 38.72 -1.80
C GLY A 47 6.57 38.76 -3.06
N VAL A 48 7.00 38.13 -4.15
CA VAL A 48 6.16 37.97 -5.36
C VAL A 48 5.50 36.61 -5.31
N LYS A 49 4.16 36.59 -5.32
CA LYS A 49 3.37 35.37 -5.46
C LYS A 49 3.71 34.75 -6.81
N PRO A 50 4.17 33.48 -6.88
CA PRO A 50 4.34 32.80 -8.16
C PRO A 50 3.04 32.80 -8.96
N ALA A 51 3.14 32.88 -10.29
CA ALA A 51 1.97 32.73 -11.15
C ALA A 51 1.51 31.27 -11.18
N GLU A 52 0.24 31.04 -11.52
CA GLU A 52 -0.28 29.69 -11.77
C GLU A 52 0.51 29.04 -12.92
N GLY A 53 1.00 27.81 -12.71
CA GLY A 53 1.87 27.09 -13.63
C GLY A 53 3.38 27.30 -13.41
N GLU A 54 3.79 28.06 -12.38
CA GLU A 54 5.21 28.28 -12.03
C GLU A 54 5.73 27.37 -10.89
N GLY A 55 4.95 26.35 -10.52
CA GLY A 55 5.28 25.39 -9.47
C GLY A 55 4.50 25.61 -8.17
N SER A 56 4.51 24.57 -7.33
CA SER A 56 3.91 24.61 -6.00
C SER A 56 4.68 25.52 -5.04
N TRP A 57 3.99 26.17 -4.10
CA TRP A 57 4.59 27.04 -3.10
C TRP A 57 3.76 27.13 -1.81
N PHE A 58 4.40 27.56 -0.72
CA PHE A 58 3.69 28.02 0.48
C PHE A 58 4.22 29.38 0.94
N SER A 59 3.46 30.06 1.79
CA SER A 59 3.85 31.33 2.40
C SER A 59 3.48 31.37 3.87
N LEU A 60 4.40 31.89 4.68
CA LEU A 60 4.18 32.24 6.08
C LEU A 60 4.37 33.75 6.26
N GLN A 61 3.50 34.37 7.04
CA GLN A 61 3.54 35.80 7.34
C GLN A 61 3.29 36.07 8.82
N LEU A 62 4.22 36.77 9.48
CA LEU A 62 4.07 37.21 10.87
C LEU A 62 3.30 38.53 10.93
N GLU A 63 2.32 38.64 11.84
CA GLU A 63 1.65 39.91 12.15
C GLU A 63 2.32 40.65 13.34
N PRO A 64 2.25 42.00 13.40
CA PRO A 64 1.62 42.89 12.43
C PRO A 64 2.60 43.30 11.32
N LEU A 65 2.05 43.55 10.13
CA LEU A 65 2.77 44.09 8.96
C LEU A 65 3.79 45.17 9.39
N PRO A 66 5.06 45.00 8.97
CA PRO A 66 5.38 45.37 7.60
C PRO A 66 6.06 44.27 6.78
N ALA A 67 6.16 43.04 7.30
CA ALA A 67 6.80 41.96 6.55
C ALA A 67 5.88 41.50 5.38
N PRO A 68 6.29 41.64 4.11
CA PRO A 68 5.57 41.03 3.00
C PRO A 68 5.56 39.50 3.16
N PRO A 69 4.52 38.81 2.65
CA PRO A 69 4.47 37.35 2.67
C PRO A 69 5.71 36.77 1.99
N ILE A 70 6.32 35.75 2.60
CA ILE A 70 7.48 35.08 2.02
C ILE A 70 6.98 33.81 1.34
N TYR A 71 6.89 33.85 0.02
CA TYR A 71 6.63 32.68 -0.81
C TYR A 71 7.87 31.79 -0.90
N THR A 72 7.69 30.52 -0.61
CA THR A 72 8.72 29.48 -0.60
C THR A 72 8.31 28.39 -1.59
N PRO A 73 9.10 28.14 -2.66
CA PRO A 73 8.83 27.06 -3.59
C PRO A 73 8.85 25.69 -2.91
N ILE A 74 8.01 24.79 -3.40
CA ILE A 74 7.92 23.41 -2.93
C ILE A 74 8.29 22.48 -4.09
N SER A 75 9.42 21.79 -3.97
CA SER A 75 9.93 20.87 -5.01
C SER A 75 10.12 19.43 -4.54
N GLY A 76 9.95 19.16 -3.25
CA GLY A 76 10.13 17.83 -2.64
C GLY A 76 8.96 17.44 -1.74
N PHE A 77 7.75 17.72 -2.19
CA PHE A 77 6.50 17.36 -1.53
C PHE A 77 6.17 15.90 -1.85
N ASP A 78 5.83 15.10 -0.84
CA ASP A 78 5.40 13.69 -0.96
C ASP A 78 3.99 13.56 -1.61
N HIS A 79 3.61 14.52 -2.44
CA HIS A 79 2.29 14.67 -3.06
C HIS A 79 1.13 14.79 -2.04
N LEU A 80 -0.04 15.23 -2.52
CA LEU A 80 -1.24 15.29 -1.69
C LEU A 80 -1.96 13.95 -1.76
N GLN A 81 -1.99 13.24 -0.65
CA GLN A 81 -2.72 11.99 -0.52
C GLN A 81 -4.16 12.26 -0.05
N LEU A 82 -5.14 12.05 -0.93
CA LEU A 82 -6.56 12.07 -0.57
C LEU A 82 -6.95 10.69 -0.06
N SER A 83 -7.27 10.56 1.23
CA SER A 83 -7.61 9.25 1.80
C SER A 83 -8.53 9.33 3.01
N ASN A 84 -9.36 8.30 3.17
CA ASN A 84 -10.18 8.11 4.36
C ASN A 84 -9.39 7.47 5.52
N THR A 85 -8.17 6.97 5.29
CA THR A 85 -7.38 6.18 6.28
C THR A 85 -5.86 6.34 6.23
N ILE A 86 -5.28 7.22 5.42
CA ILE A 86 -3.83 7.45 5.46
C ILE A 86 -3.50 8.61 6.40
N PHE A 87 -2.85 8.30 7.52
CA PHE A 87 -1.99 9.26 8.20
C PHE A 87 -0.97 9.76 7.17
N GLN A 88 -1.03 11.04 6.74
CA GLN A 88 0.23 11.61 6.25
C GLN A 88 1.20 11.53 7.44
N PRO A 89 2.46 11.13 7.24
CA PRO A 89 3.35 10.82 8.35
C PRO A 89 3.44 12.03 9.30
N ALA A 90 2.90 11.87 10.50
CA ALA A 90 3.16 12.80 11.59
C ALA A 90 4.63 12.62 11.99
N THR A 91 5.51 13.51 11.55
CA THR A 91 6.92 13.42 11.91
C THR A 91 7.13 13.93 13.35
N SER A 92 7.38 13.02 14.28
CA SER A 92 8.31 13.31 15.38
C SER A 92 9.72 12.97 14.89
N ILE A 93 10.53 14.01 14.68
CA ILE A 93 11.93 14.01 14.18
C ILE A 93 12.84 12.93 14.82
N PRO A 94 13.91 12.42 14.14
CA PRO A 94 14.44 12.83 12.83
C PRO A 94 14.44 11.73 11.74
N VAL A 95 14.05 12.14 10.53
CA VAL A 95 14.45 11.55 9.23
C VAL A 95 14.03 10.09 9.01
N VAL A 96 12.80 9.88 8.51
CA VAL A 96 12.46 9.09 7.30
C VAL A 96 11.02 9.50 6.91
N GLN A 97 10.85 10.09 5.71
CA GLN A 97 9.59 10.52 5.05
C GLN A 97 8.71 11.52 5.82
N GLY A 98 8.75 12.78 5.39
CA GLY A 98 7.84 13.84 5.82
C GLY A 98 7.23 14.48 4.57
N ILE A 99 6.04 15.07 4.74
CA ILE A 99 5.22 15.68 3.67
C ILE A 99 6.05 16.53 2.70
N ASP A 100 7.08 17.22 3.20
CA ASP A 100 8.05 17.90 2.37
C ASP A 100 9.47 17.88 2.97
N ILE A 101 10.42 18.38 2.19
CA ILE A 101 11.77 18.69 2.66
C ILE A 101 11.76 19.83 3.69
N VAL A 102 12.72 19.80 4.61
CA VAL A 102 12.88 20.85 5.64
C VAL A 102 13.10 22.22 4.99
N TRP A 103 12.24 23.18 5.32
CA TRP A 103 12.31 24.58 4.89
C TRP A 103 12.74 25.50 6.03
N LEU A 104 13.09 26.77 5.69
CA LEU A 104 13.53 27.78 6.66
C LEU A 104 12.59 28.99 6.65
N PHE A 105 12.02 29.33 7.80
CA PHE A 105 11.25 30.55 8.01
C PHE A 105 11.77 31.32 9.23
N ALA A 106 12.02 32.63 9.05
CA ALA A 106 12.67 33.49 10.05
C ALA A 106 13.94 32.88 10.67
N GLY A 107 14.73 32.15 9.87
CA GLY A 107 15.98 31.51 10.30
C GLY A 107 15.81 30.21 11.09
N SER A 108 14.57 29.77 11.32
CA SER A 108 14.28 28.52 12.02
C SER A 108 13.76 27.45 11.04
N PRO A 109 14.13 26.17 11.22
CA PRO A 109 13.66 25.08 10.37
C PRO A 109 12.19 24.76 10.63
N GLY A 110 11.50 24.32 9.59
CA GLY A 110 10.17 23.73 9.71
C GLY A 110 9.89 22.67 8.65
N VAL A 111 8.81 21.93 8.87
CA VAL A 111 8.27 20.90 7.98
C VAL A 111 6.74 20.96 8.03
N HIS A 112 6.09 20.59 6.92
CA HIS A 112 4.64 20.33 6.93
C HIS A 112 4.36 18.97 7.58
N LYS A 113 3.19 18.88 8.22
CA LYS A 113 2.69 17.65 8.83
C LYS A 113 1.17 17.60 8.70
N THR A 114 0.61 16.42 8.94
CA THR A 114 -0.81 16.28 9.23
C THR A 114 -1.04 15.53 10.52
N ASP A 115 -2.06 15.95 11.26
CA ASP A 115 -2.57 15.26 12.44
C ASP A 115 -3.79 14.38 12.09
N SER A 116 -4.42 14.58 10.93
CA SER A 116 -5.50 13.74 10.39
C SER A 116 -5.45 13.64 8.85
N PRO A 117 -6.01 12.58 8.24
CA PRO A 117 -6.03 12.45 6.78
C PRO A 117 -6.81 13.57 6.09
N VAL A 118 -6.32 14.05 4.93
CA VAL A 118 -7.07 14.95 4.05
C VAL A 118 -8.19 14.17 3.36
N LYS A 119 -9.42 14.67 3.46
CA LYS A 119 -10.62 14.00 2.92
C LYS A 119 -11.32 14.84 1.87
N VAL A 120 -11.95 14.17 0.91
CA VAL A 120 -12.89 14.82 0.00
C VAL A 120 -14.22 15.04 0.72
N LEU A 121 -14.59 16.31 0.91
CA LEU A 121 -15.88 16.71 1.48
C LEU A 121 -16.96 16.86 0.41
N GLN A 122 -16.58 17.41 -0.73
CA GLN A 122 -17.45 17.59 -1.88
C GLN A 122 -16.66 17.42 -3.17
N ASP A 123 -17.28 16.76 -4.14
CA ASP A 123 -16.83 16.65 -5.52
C ASP A 123 -18.07 16.90 -6.40
N ASP A 124 -18.00 17.89 -7.28
CA ASP A 124 -19.09 18.21 -8.20
C ASP A 124 -19.05 17.42 -9.52
N GLY A 125 -18.00 16.62 -9.74
CA GLY A 125 -17.75 15.89 -10.98
C GLY A 125 -17.38 16.77 -12.17
N GLU A 126 -17.23 18.08 -11.97
CA GLU A 126 -16.84 19.09 -12.96
C GLU A 126 -15.46 19.70 -12.61
N GLY A 127 -14.69 18.99 -11.80
CA GLY A 127 -13.33 19.34 -11.42
C GLY A 127 -13.23 20.32 -10.25
N ASN A 128 -14.31 20.63 -9.51
CA ASN A 128 -14.21 21.43 -8.29
C ASN A 128 -14.39 20.56 -7.05
N ILE A 129 -13.34 20.47 -6.25
CA ILE A 129 -13.26 19.61 -5.08
C ILE A 129 -13.08 20.48 -3.83
N LEU A 130 -13.87 20.19 -2.80
CA LEU A 130 -13.69 20.73 -1.47
C LEU A 130 -13.06 19.66 -0.57
N LEU A 131 -11.97 20.03 0.10
CA LEU A 131 -11.17 19.12 0.91
C LEU A 131 -11.19 19.53 2.38
N ASP A 132 -11.24 18.55 3.27
CA ASP A 132 -11.01 18.68 4.71
C ASP A 132 -9.51 18.73 4.97
N PHE A 133 -9.04 19.90 5.41
CA PHE A 133 -7.66 20.18 5.80
C PHE A 133 -7.52 20.42 7.30
N SER A 134 -8.49 20.00 8.12
CA SER A 134 -8.47 20.17 9.59
C SER A 134 -7.25 19.57 10.28
N GLY A 135 -6.66 18.52 9.69
CA GLY A 135 -5.43 17.90 10.15
C GLY A 135 -4.16 18.65 9.78
N TRP A 136 -4.21 19.59 8.84
CA TRP A 136 -3.02 20.20 8.27
C TRP A 136 -2.29 21.05 9.31
N GLY A 137 -0.96 20.95 9.32
CA GLY A 137 -0.14 21.64 10.29
C GLY A 137 1.31 21.76 9.87
N ILE A 138 2.08 22.42 10.74
CA ILE A 138 3.52 22.53 10.60
C ILE A 138 4.21 22.20 11.92
N ASN A 139 5.40 21.64 11.86
CA ASN A 139 6.36 21.72 12.95
C ASN A 139 7.36 22.82 12.59
N TRP A 140 7.45 23.87 13.39
CA TRP A 140 8.40 24.96 13.18
C TRP A 140 9.19 25.20 14.46
N ASN A 141 10.51 25.10 14.35
CA ASN A 141 11.45 25.16 15.47
C ASN A 141 11.13 24.15 16.61
N GLY A 142 10.62 22.97 16.26
CA GLY A 142 10.22 21.94 17.24
C GLY A 142 8.85 22.16 17.88
N ILE A 143 8.15 23.25 17.54
CA ILE A 143 6.79 23.54 18.02
C ILE A 143 5.78 23.12 16.94
N ASN A 144 4.74 22.39 17.35
CA ASN A 144 3.67 22.00 16.46
C ASN A 144 2.58 23.06 16.42
N PHE A 145 2.18 23.43 15.21
CA PHE A 145 1.06 24.33 14.94
C PHE A 145 0.05 23.60 14.06
N SER A 146 -1.22 23.62 14.47
CA SER A 146 -2.31 23.29 13.56
C SER A 146 -2.62 24.52 12.72
N LEU A 147 -2.75 24.31 11.41
CA LEU A 147 -3.16 25.30 10.44
C LEU A 147 -4.61 24.98 10.12
N GLY A 148 -5.54 25.55 10.90
CA GLY A 148 -6.96 25.22 10.81
C GLY A 148 -7.89 26.39 11.09
N SER A 149 -7.56 27.26 12.04
CA SER A 149 -8.31 28.51 12.23
C SER A 149 -8.02 29.51 11.10
N GLY A 150 -9.01 30.21 10.55
CA GLY A 150 -8.72 31.19 9.48
C GLY A 150 -9.90 31.59 8.59
N GLU A 151 -9.59 32.19 7.44
CA GLU A 151 -10.59 32.66 6.45
C GLU A 151 -11.27 31.50 5.70
N ASP A 152 -10.55 30.38 5.50
CA ASP A 152 -11.10 29.16 4.88
C ASP A 152 -11.46 28.05 5.90
N ASP A 153 -11.33 28.30 7.21
CA ASP A 153 -11.79 27.43 8.32
C ASP A 153 -11.62 25.92 8.06
N GLU A 154 -10.37 25.45 7.93
CA GLU A 154 -10.03 24.04 7.69
C GLU A 154 -10.41 23.48 6.30
N LEU A 155 -10.83 24.30 5.34
CA LEU A 155 -11.25 23.86 4.00
C LEU A 155 -10.26 24.27 2.91
N ALA A 156 -9.73 23.30 2.16
CA ALA A 156 -8.96 23.60 0.95
C ALA A 156 -9.81 23.41 -0.31
N ARG A 157 -9.50 24.19 -1.35
CA ARG A 157 -10.18 24.13 -2.64
C ARG A 157 -9.20 23.57 -3.66
N MET A 158 -9.56 22.45 -4.26
CA MET A 158 -8.83 21.87 -5.38
C MET A 158 -9.67 22.02 -6.65
N LYS A 159 -9.01 22.42 -7.72
CA LYS A 159 -9.60 22.59 -9.04
C LYS A 159 -8.79 21.79 -10.06
N CYS A 160 -9.43 20.85 -10.72
CA CYS A 160 -8.84 20.11 -11.82
C CYS A 160 -9.19 20.75 -13.16
N ALA A 161 -8.45 20.41 -14.21
CA ALA A 161 -8.69 21.00 -15.53
C ALA A 161 -9.96 20.45 -16.20
N VAL A 162 -10.38 19.23 -15.85
CA VAL A 162 -11.59 18.61 -16.40
C VAL A 162 -12.51 18.06 -15.31
N ASP A 163 -12.10 17.00 -14.62
CA ASP A 163 -12.98 16.20 -13.74
C ASP A 163 -12.22 15.49 -12.60
N CYS A 164 -10.95 15.81 -12.40
CA CYS A 164 -10.08 15.16 -11.41
C CYS A 164 -9.89 13.65 -11.64
N SER A 165 -10.11 13.16 -12.87
CA SER A 165 -9.68 11.81 -13.23
C SER A 165 -8.15 11.68 -13.25
N ILE A 166 -7.65 10.44 -13.19
CA ILE A 166 -6.20 10.16 -13.24
C ILE A 166 -5.60 10.75 -14.53
N GLY A 167 -4.52 11.50 -14.39
CA GLY A 167 -3.87 12.22 -15.48
C GLY A 167 -4.38 13.66 -15.67
N ASP A 168 -5.46 14.06 -14.99
CA ASP A 168 -5.94 15.44 -15.02
C ASP A 168 -5.00 16.35 -14.21
N THR A 169 -4.77 17.58 -14.68
CA THR A 169 -3.96 18.55 -13.92
C THR A 169 -4.82 19.21 -12.87
N PHE A 170 -4.25 19.53 -11.71
CA PHE A 170 -4.96 20.24 -10.65
C PHE A 170 -4.15 21.41 -10.10
N THR A 171 -4.87 22.38 -9.57
CA THR A 171 -4.38 23.37 -8.60
C THR A 171 -5.14 23.21 -7.29
N LEU A 172 -4.48 23.46 -6.16
CA LEU A 172 -5.09 23.48 -4.84
C LEU A 172 -4.64 24.74 -4.13
N ASP A 173 -5.59 25.49 -3.61
CA ASP A 173 -5.35 26.66 -2.77
C ASP A 173 -5.92 26.43 -1.37
N TYR A 174 -5.14 26.83 -0.36
CA TYR A 174 -5.53 26.78 1.04
C TYR A 174 -4.99 27.98 1.81
N LEU A 175 -5.85 28.69 2.55
CA LEU A 175 -5.48 29.82 3.41
C LEU A 175 -5.84 29.55 4.87
N ALA A 176 -4.87 29.76 5.76
CA ALA A 176 -5.05 29.53 7.19
C ALA A 176 -4.40 30.61 8.05
N ARG A 177 -4.71 30.58 9.33
CA ARG A 177 -4.15 31.43 10.39
C ARG A 177 -3.76 30.56 11.58
N ALA A 178 -2.48 30.51 11.93
CA ALA A 178 -2.06 29.80 13.14
C ALA A 178 -2.31 30.68 14.38
N LEU A 179 -3.06 30.15 15.35
CA LEU A 179 -3.19 30.75 16.68
C LEU A 179 -2.09 30.20 17.59
N ILE A 180 -1.20 31.09 18.05
CA ILE A 180 -0.17 30.74 19.03
C ILE A 180 -0.79 30.91 20.42
N ASN A 181 -1.31 29.81 20.98
CA ASN A 181 -1.78 29.78 22.37
C ASN A 181 -0.59 29.53 23.31
N ASP A 182 0.28 30.54 23.48
CA ASP A 182 1.22 30.58 24.60
C ASP A 182 0.89 31.79 25.50
N ALA A 183 0.66 31.50 26.78
CA ALA A 183 0.40 32.50 27.82
C ALA A 183 1.56 33.52 27.99
N ALA A 184 2.73 33.27 27.40
CA ALA A 184 3.91 34.14 27.51
C ALA A 184 4.24 34.97 26.25
N HIS A 185 3.66 34.68 25.08
CA HIS A 185 4.09 35.30 23.83
C HIS A 185 2.90 35.71 22.94
N VAL A 186 2.57 37.00 22.99
CA VAL A 186 1.68 37.69 22.02
C VAL A 186 2.40 37.78 20.67
N LEU A 187 2.56 36.66 19.99
CA LEU A 187 2.84 36.67 18.57
C LEU A 187 1.49 36.68 17.86
N ASN A 188 1.21 37.80 17.21
CA ASN A 188 0.01 37.96 16.42
C ASN A 188 -0.03 36.86 15.35
N THR A 189 -1.24 36.44 15.01
CA THR A 189 -1.60 35.42 14.04
C THR A 189 -0.58 35.22 12.92
N ILE A 190 -0.15 33.97 12.68
CA ILE A 190 0.67 33.67 11.50
C ILE A 190 -0.29 33.42 10.33
N GLY A 191 -0.25 34.27 9.31
CA GLY A 191 -0.93 34.00 8.05
C GLY A 191 -0.20 32.90 7.28
N TYR A 192 -0.96 31.92 6.79
CA TYR A 192 -0.46 30.82 5.99
C TYR A 192 -1.21 30.74 4.67
N ALA A 193 -0.48 30.51 3.59
CA ALA A 193 -1.04 30.21 2.28
C ALA A 193 -0.29 29.04 1.68
N LEU A 194 -1.02 28.10 1.09
CA LEU A 194 -0.49 26.97 0.35
C LEU A 194 -1.12 26.96 -1.04
N HIS A 195 -0.27 26.77 -2.04
CA HIS A 195 -0.66 26.52 -3.41
C HIS A 195 0.08 25.27 -3.90
N LEU A 196 -0.69 24.27 -4.30
CA LEU A 196 -0.14 23.09 -4.95
C LEU A 196 -0.64 23.05 -6.38
N GLU A 197 0.23 22.60 -7.28
CA GLU A 197 -0.14 22.27 -8.63
C GLU A 197 0.52 20.95 -9.02
N GLY A 198 -0.17 20.17 -9.85
CA GLY A 198 0.31 18.87 -10.23
C GLY A 198 -0.64 18.14 -11.16
N THR A 199 -0.45 16.83 -11.24
CA THR A 199 -1.31 15.92 -11.99
C THR A 199 -1.89 14.92 -11.02
N VAL A 200 -3.19 14.68 -11.10
CA VAL A 200 -3.88 13.66 -10.34
C VAL A 200 -3.25 12.33 -10.76
N ALA A 201 -2.59 11.68 -9.83
CA ALA A 201 -1.96 10.40 -10.03
C ALA A 201 -2.40 9.46 -8.91
N LEU A 202 -2.44 8.18 -9.22
CA LEU A 202 -2.41 7.17 -8.17
C LEU A 202 -1.00 7.14 -7.61
N GLU A 203 -0.87 7.31 -6.30
CA GLU A 203 0.41 7.06 -5.65
C GLU A 203 0.73 5.57 -5.71
N LEU A 204 1.78 5.24 -6.47
CA LEU A 204 2.37 3.92 -6.47
C LEU A 204 3.16 3.77 -5.17
N ILE A 205 2.62 3.05 -4.19
CA ILE A 205 3.41 2.58 -3.06
C ILE A 205 4.51 1.67 -3.61
N GLY A 206 5.74 2.19 -3.68
CA GLY A 206 6.97 1.41 -3.91
C GLY A 206 7.42 1.28 -5.37
N ILE A 207 8.19 2.25 -5.86
CA ILE A 207 9.16 2.03 -6.94
C ILE A 207 10.53 2.54 -6.49
N VAL A 208 11.29 1.65 -5.86
CA VAL A 208 12.75 1.74 -5.79
C VAL A 208 13.31 0.90 -6.94
N GLU A 209 14.35 1.39 -7.61
CA GLU A 209 15.01 0.68 -8.70
C GLU A 209 15.50 -0.74 -8.26
N ASN A 210 14.90 -1.78 -8.87
CA ASN A 210 15.22 -3.24 -8.90
C ASN A 210 14.87 -4.12 -7.67
N PRO A 211 14.41 -5.39 -7.83
CA PRO A 211 13.85 -6.11 -8.99
C PRO A 211 12.30 -6.09 -8.99
N ILE A 212 11.73 -6.49 -10.13
CA ILE A 212 10.36 -6.19 -10.61
C ILE A 212 9.20 -6.81 -9.80
N PHE A 213 9.45 -7.32 -8.59
CA PHE A 213 8.45 -7.86 -7.67
C PHE A 213 8.78 -7.62 -6.20
N ASP A 214 9.69 -6.71 -5.86
CA ASP A 214 10.00 -6.34 -4.48
C ASP A 214 8.82 -5.59 -3.84
N VAL A 215 7.84 -6.33 -3.31
CA VAL A 215 6.58 -5.74 -2.82
C VAL A 215 6.37 -5.88 -1.33
N THR A 216 5.88 -4.79 -0.76
CA THR A 216 5.37 -4.72 0.61
C THR A 216 3.90 -5.10 0.71
N ASP A 217 3.16 -5.10 -0.41
CA ASP A 217 1.74 -5.44 -0.46
C ASP A 217 1.39 -6.29 -1.69
N ILE A 218 1.24 -5.68 -2.87
CA ILE A 218 0.82 -6.36 -4.10
C ILE A 218 1.60 -5.86 -5.32
N SER A 219 1.97 -6.77 -6.23
CA SER A 219 2.40 -6.44 -7.60
C SER A 219 1.71 -7.35 -8.60
N VAL A 220 1.22 -6.73 -9.68
CA VAL A 220 0.52 -7.42 -10.77
C VAL A 220 1.20 -7.08 -12.08
N LYS A 221 1.37 -8.10 -12.92
CA LYS A 221 1.85 -7.96 -14.28
C LYS A 221 0.99 -8.73 -15.26
N ASN A 222 0.98 -8.31 -16.51
CA ASN A 222 0.37 -9.07 -17.60
C ASN A 222 1.36 -10.07 -18.23
N SER A 223 0.92 -10.76 -19.27
CA SER A 223 1.74 -11.75 -20.00
C SER A 223 2.99 -11.17 -20.66
N ASP A 224 3.03 -9.87 -20.90
CA ASP A 224 4.14 -9.16 -21.54
C ASP A 224 5.15 -8.61 -20.51
N GLU A 225 5.01 -9.00 -19.23
CA GLU A 225 5.80 -8.50 -18.09
C GLU A 225 5.61 -7.02 -17.77
N ASN A 226 4.59 -6.38 -18.35
CA ASN A 226 4.23 -5.01 -18.01
C ASN A 226 3.46 -4.98 -16.70
N ILE A 227 3.77 -3.99 -15.87
CA ILE A 227 3.04 -3.74 -14.62
C ILE A 227 1.59 -3.38 -14.97
N VAL A 228 0.66 -4.03 -14.26
CA VAL A 228 -0.78 -3.77 -14.35
C VAL A 228 -1.22 -3.08 -13.07
N ILE A 229 -1.83 -1.92 -13.22
CA ILE A 229 -2.46 -1.23 -12.09
C ILE A 229 -3.77 -1.95 -11.78
N VAL A 230 -3.96 -2.31 -10.52
CA VAL A 230 -5.22 -2.86 -10.02
C VAL A 230 -5.94 -1.83 -9.18
N VAL A 231 -7.27 -1.89 -9.20
CA VAL A 231 -8.14 -1.13 -8.30
C VAL A 231 -8.80 -2.09 -7.32
N PRO A 232 -9.19 -1.63 -6.11
CA PRO A 232 -9.89 -2.49 -5.17
C PRO A 232 -11.24 -2.91 -5.75
N GLY A 233 -11.62 -4.17 -5.51
CA GLY A 233 -12.96 -4.66 -5.78
C GLY A 233 -13.99 -4.09 -4.80
N ASN A 234 -15.23 -4.53 -4.93
CA ASN A 234 -16.35 -3.93 -4.18
C ASN A 234 -16.23 -4.08 -2.66
N LEU A 235 -15.78 -5.23 -2.17
CA LEU A 235 -15.58 -5.48 -0.74
C LEU A 235 -14.34 -4.77 -0.21
N ALA A 236 -13.23 -4.82 -0.95
CA ALA A 236 -12.01 -4.08 -0.63
C ALA A 236 -12.30 -2.58 -0.54
N SER A 237 -12.99 -2.03 -1.53
CA SER A 237 -13.39 -0.62 -1.58
C SER A 237 -14.31 -0.25 -0.40
N ALA A 238 -15.33 -1.06 -0.13
CA ALA A 238 -16.22 -0.86 1.03
C ALA A 238 -15.48 -0.94 2.37
N ALA A 239 -14.41 -1.73 2.44
CA ALA A 239 -13.53 -1.87 3.60
C ALA A 239 -12.42 -0.79 3.67
N GLY A 240 -12.39 0.17 2.74
CA GLY A 240 -11.37 1.21 2.67
C GLY A 240 -9.98 0.72 2.27
N LYS A 241 -9.87 -0.42 1.59
CA LYS A 241 -8.61 -0.97 1.06
C LYS A 241 -8.34 -0.35 -0.31
N ILE A 242 -7.09 0.05 -0.54
CA ILE A 242 -6.67 0.78 -1.75
C ILE A 242 -6.00 -0.11 -2.80
N THR A 243 -5.41 -1.22 -2.37
CA THR A 243 -4.67 -2.18 -3.22
C THR A 243 -5.48 -3.45 -3.54
N GLY A 244 -6.66 -3.59 -2.94
CA GLY A 244 -7.46 -4.81 -3.04
C GLY A 244 -6.96 -5.97 -2.16
N THR A 245 -6.07 -5.71 -1.19
CA THR A 245 -5.56 -6.73 -0.26
C THR A 245 -6.02 -6.47 1.18
N GLY A 246 -5.71 -7.42 2.08
CA GLY A 246 -5.83 -7.18 3.52
C GLY A 246 -7.26 -7.18 4.06
N LEU A 247 -8.21 -7.79 3.35
CA LEU A 247 -9.56 -8.02 3.86
C LEU A 247 -9.53 -9.01 5.04
N THR A 248 -10.25 -8.69 6.12
CA THR A 248 -10.41 -9.58 7.27
C THR A 248 -11.56 -10.56 7.08
N PHE A 249 -11.65 -11.58 7.93
CA PHE A 249 -12.74 -12.56 7.90
C PHE A 249 -14.13 -11.91 8.00
N GLU A 250 -14.28 -10.86 8.81
CA GLU A 250 -15.55 -10.15 8.99
C GLU A 250 -16.00 -9.37 7.75
N GLN A 251 -15.07 -9.11 6.82
CA GLN A 251 -15.30 -8.33 5.61
C GLN A 251 -15.63 -9.21 4.39
N VAL A 252 -15.57 -10.53 4.55
CA VAL A 252 -15.88 -11.50 3.48
C VAL A 252 -16.97 -12.47 3.93
N SER A 253 -17.58 -13.17 2.96
CA SER A 253 -18.47 -14.28 3.30
C SER A 253 -17.68 -15.46 3.85
N ARG A 254 -18.28 -16.25 4.74
CA ARG A 254 -17.66 -17.46 5.31
C ARG A 254 -17.48 -18.54 4.24
N ASP A 255 -16.29 -19.14 4.19
CA ASP A 255 -16.03 -20.35 3.41
C ASP A 255 -16.76 -21.55 4.05
N PRO A 256 -17.50 -22.37 3.27
CA PRO A 256 -18.17 -23.57 3.78
C PRO A 256 -17.23 -24.59 4.47
N LEU A 257 -15.94 -24.60 4.12
CA LEU A 257 -14.94 -25.49 4.72
C LEU A 257 -14.40 -24.97 6.07
N LEU A 258 -14.67 -23.71 6.43
CA LEU A 258 -14.19 -23.15 7.69
C LEU A 258 -14.93 -23.77 8.88
N ASN A 259 -14.23 -24.51 9.72
CA ASN A 259 -14.63 -24.73 11.11
C ASN A 259 -14.27 -23.48 11.92
N ILE A 260 -15.26 -22.89 12.60
CA ILE A 260 -15.06 -21.66 13.37
C ILE A 260 -14.37 -21.90 14.71
N ASP A 261 -14.35 -23.15 15.19
CA ASP A 261 -13.78 -23.49 16.50
C ASP A 261 -12.24 -23.56 16.45
N ASP A 262 -11.68 -24.01 15.32
CA ASP A 262 -10.26 -24.29 15.17
C ASP A 262 -9.68 -23.99 13.77
N GLY A 263 -10.46 -23.38 12.88
CA GLY A 263 -10.02 -22.90 11.57
C GLY A 263 -9.86 -21.38 11.52
N GLU A 264 -9.26 -20.90 10.43
CA GLU A 264 -9.04 -19.47 10.19
C GLU A 264 -9.15 -19.17 8.69
N GLN A 265 -9.93 -18.14 8.33
CA GLN A 265 -10.09 -17.68 6.95
C GLN A 265 -9.46 -16.29 6.79
N CYS A 266 -9.00 -15.97 5.59
CA CYS A 266 -8.26 -14.74 5.29
C CYS A 266 -6.95 -14.62 6.07
N ILE A 267 -6.27 -15.75 6.25
CA ILE A 267 -4.92 -15.77 6.85
C ILE A 267 -4.02 -14.89 5.97
N GLY A 268 -3.39 -13.88 6.59
CA GLY A 268 -2.55 -12.95 5.85
C GLY A 268 -3.29 -11.80 5.16
N GLY A 269 -4.63 -11.85 5.12
CA GLY A 269 -5.50 -10.94 4.38
C GLY A 269 -6.09 -11.59 3.13
N CYS A 270 -7.42 -11.53 2.97
CA CYS A 270 -8.07 -11.87 1.71
C CYS A 270 -7.88 -10.78 0.66
N LEU A 271 -8.00 -11.18 -0.60
CA LEU A 271 -7.93 -10.33 -1.78
C LEU A 271 -9.32 -10.04 -2.34
N ASP A 272 -9.49 -8.84 -2.86
CA ASP A 272 -10.60 -8.40 -3.70
C ASP A 272 -10.11 -7.25 -4.59
N PHE A 273 -9.75 -7.54 -5.83
CA PHE A 273 -9.19 -6.57 -6.77
C PHE A 273 -9.73 -6.74 -8.19
N ILE A 274 -9.53 -5.70 -8.99
CA ILE A 274 -9.85 -5.66 -10.41
C ILE A 274 -8.58 -5.25 -11.17
N ALA A 275 -8.05 -6.14 -11.99
CA ALA A 275 -7.05 -5.83 -13.01
C ALA A 275 -7.76 -5.47 -14.32
N SER A 276 -7.34 -4.40 -15.00
CA SER A 276 -7.96 -3.93 -16.25
C SER A 276 -6.90 -3.65 -17.32
N ASP A 277 -7.37 -3.39 -18.55
CA ASP A 277 -6.53 -3.01 -19.70
C ASP A 277 -5.44 -4.03 -20.04
N LEU A 278 -5.76 -5.32 -19.86
CA LEU A 278 -4.85 -6.42 -20.14
C LEU A 278 -4.63 -6.56 -21.66
N THR A 279 -3.38 -6.51 -22.10
CA THR A 279 -2.98 -6.75 -23.49
C THR A 279 -2.79 -8.22 -23.83
N GLY A 280 -2.93 -9.12 -22.84
CA GLY A 280 -2.72 -10.55 -22.97
C GLY A 280 -3.65 -11.40 -22.12
N ASP A 281 -3.39 -12.71 -22.08
CA ASP A 281 -4.38 -13.70 -21.62
C ASP A 281 -4.39 -13.95 -20.10
N PHE A 282 -3.40 -13.47 -19.37
CA PHE A 282 -3.28 -13.72 -17.93
C PHE A 282 -2.52 -12.62 -17.21
N ILE A 283 -2.71 -12.57 -15.89
CA ILE A 283 -1.86 -11.83 -14.97
C ILE A 283 -0.98 -12.78 -14.15
N LYS A 284 0.15 -12.24 -13.69
CA LYS A 284 1.01 -12.77 -12.64
C LYS A 284 0.94 -11.81 -11.47
N LEU A 285 0.65 -12.34 -10.29
CA LEU A 285 0.40 -11.59 -9.07
C LEU A 285 1.35 -12.12 -7.99
N VAL A 286 2.00 -11.20 -7.27
CA VAL A 286 2.71 -11.50 -6.02
C VAL A 286 2.08 -10.66 -4.90
N VAL A 287 1.75 -11.32 -3.79
CA VAL A 287 1.18 -10.69 -2.60
C VAL A 287 2.04 -10.98 -1.39
N ASN A 288 2.31 -9.95 -0.60
CA ASN A 288 2.90 -10.02 0.72
C ASN A 288 1.80 -10.08 1.79
N LEU A 289 1.65 -11.24 2.43
CA LEU A 289 0.70 -11.40 3.51
C LEU A 289 1.15 -10.67 4.77
N ASN A 290 0.21 -10.22 5.59
CA ASN A 290 0.56 -9.56 6.87
C ASN A 290 1.08 -10.53 7.97
N ARG A 291 1.13 -11.83 7.68
CA ARG A 291 1.71 -12.88 8.53
C ARG A 291 2.07 -14.12 7.69
N GLN A 292 2.93 -14.96 8.26
CA GLN A 292 3.32 -16.25 7.69
C GLN A 292 2.17 -17.28 7.70
N LEU A 293 2.21 -18.18 6.73
CA LEU A 293 1.27 -19.28 6.51
C LEU A 293 1.46 -20.38 7.57
N PRO A 294 0.40 -20.78 8.29
CA PRO A 294 0.38 -22.02 9.08
C PRO A 294 0.50 -23.28 8.20
N ASP A 295 0.82 -24.42 8.83
CA ASP A 295 0.73 -25.72 8.15
C ASP A 295 -0.71 -26.06 7.78
N GLY A 296 -0.88 -26.79 6.67
CA GLY A 296 -2.18 -27.32 6.24
C GLY A 296 -3.15 -26.30 5.61
N VAL A 297 -2.69 -25.08 5.31
CA VAL A 297 -3.51 -24.09 4.61
C VAL A 297 -3.78 -24.45 3.16
N ILE A 298 -4.93 -24.01 2.66
CA ILE A 298 -5.32 -24.08 1.25
C ILE A 298 -5.70 -22.70 0.73
N TYR A 299 -5.57 -22.51 -0.58
CA TYR A 299 -5.99 -21.28 -1.23
C TYR A 299 -7.36 -21.43 -1.84
N ARG A 300 -8.20 -20.42 -1.61
CA ARG A 300 -9.61 -20.44 -1.92
C ARG A 300 -9.93 -19.24 -2.80
N ARG A 301 -10.84 -19.44 -3.74
CA ARG A 301 -11.41 -18.39 -4.58
C ARG A 301 -12.87 -18.21 -4.24
N ASN A 302 -13.35 -16.98 -4.35
CA ASN A 302 -14.75 -16.66 -4.25
C ASN A 302 -15.24 -16.16 -5.61
N ILE A 303 -16.25 -16.84 -6.16
CA ILE A 303 -16.94 -16.40 -7.37
C ILE A 303 -18.40 -16.14 -7.01
N ASN A 304 -18.83 -14.89 -7.12
CA ASN A 304 -20.21 -14.48 -6.87
C ASN A 304 -20.74 -14.96 -5.50
N GLY A 305 -19.92 -14.85 -4.45
CA GLY A 305 -20.24 -15.23 -3.09
C GLY A 305 -19.98 -16.70 -2.74
N ILE A 306 -19.61 -17.53 -3.72
CA ILE A 306 -19.39 -18.97 -3.54
C ILE A 306 -17.89 -19.26 -3.46
N TRP A 307 -17.45 -19.74 -2.30
CA TRP A 307 -16.08 -20.19 -2.10
C TRP A 307 -15.82 -21.60 -2.67
N ALA A 308 -14.71 -21.75 -3.38
CA ALA A 308 -14.26 -22.99 -3.98
C ALA A 308 -12.73 -23.10 -3.99
N ASP A 309 -12.21 -24.28 -4.34
CA ASP A 309 -10.78 -24.47 -4.54
C ASP A 309 -10.27 -23.63 -5.71
N PHE A 310 -9.04 -23.12 -5.58
CA PHE A 310 -8.34 -22.49 -6.68
C PHE A 310 -8.10 -23.52 -7.81
N ASP A 311 -8.56 -23.19 -9.01
CA ASP A 311 -8.60 -24.12 -10.13
C ASP A 311 -7.38 -23.96 -11.04
N ILE A 312 -6.43 -24.90 -10.95
CA ILE A 312 -5.20 -24.89 -11.74
C ILE A 312 -5.34 -25.61 -13.10
N SER A 313 -6.54 -26.06 -13.49
CA SER A 313 -6.75 -26.93 -14.66
C SER A 313 -6.48 -26.24 -16.00
N GLN A 314 -6.66 -24.91 -16.07
CA GLN A 314 -6.48 -24.13 -17.29
C GLN A 314 -5.17 -23.34 -17.32
N GLY A 315 -4.15 -23.84 -16.62
CA GLY A 315 -2.81 -23.23 -16.62
C GLY A 315 -2.66 -22.04 -15.67
N ASP A 316 -3.68 -21.76 -14.86
CA ASP A 316 -3.54 -20.93 -13.66
C ASP A 316 -2.63 -21.65 -12.67
N GLN A 317 -1.91 -20.88 -11.88
CA GLN A 317 -0.86 -21.39 -10.99
C GLN A 317 -0.96 -20.75 -9.63
N ILE A 318 -0.53 -21.49 -8.62
CA ILE A 318 -0.37 -21.01 -7.26
C ILE A 318 0.94 -21.51 -6.67
N GLY A 319 1.62 -20.63 -5.95
CA GLY A 319 2.80 -20.99 -5.16
C GLY A 319 3.02 -20.06 -3.97
N SER A 320 3.97 -20.43 -3.11
CA SER A 320 4.42 -19.60 -1.99
C SER A 320 5.93 -19.58 -1.81
N ALA A 321 6.42 -18.54 -1.12
CA ALA A 321 7.81 -18.38 -0.70
C ALA A 321 7.92 -17.58 0.61
N ALA A 322 9.06 -17.69 1.27
CA ALA A 322 9.40 -16.85 2.42
C ALA A 322 9.58 -15.39 1.98
N ALA A 323 9.22 -14.45 2.85
CA ALA A 323 9.57 -13.05 2.68
C ALA A 323 11.04 -12.81 3.08
N GLU A 324 11.75 -12.01 2.31
CA GLU A 324 13.12 -11.57 2.59
C GLU A 324 13.09 -10.11 3.06
N SER A 325 13.61 -9.85 4.27
CA SER A 325 13.57 -8.50 4.88
C SER A 325 12.18 -7.85 4.91
N GLY A 326 11.13 -8.66 5.06
CA GLY A 326 9.73 -8.20 5.11
C GLY A 326 9.11 -7.92 3.74
N LYS A 327 9.79 -8.28 2.65
CA LYS A 327 9.31 -8.08 1.29
C LYS A 327 9.23 -9.41 0.54
N CYS A 328 8.37 -9.46 -0.45
CA CYS A 328 8.31 -10.59 -1.37
C CYS A 328 9.21 -10.32 -2.55
N GLU A 329 10.06 -11.26 -2.92
CA GLU A 329 10.98 -11.11 -4.05
C GLU A 329 10.62 -12.09 -5.19
N GLN A 330 10.70 -11.59 -6.42
CA GLN A 330 10.62 -12.32 -7.71
C GLN A 330 9.29 -13.06 -8.01
N PRO A 331 8.85 -13.16 -9.29
CA PRO A 331 7.59 -13.82 -9.67
C PRO A 331 7.76 -15.28 -10.12
N GLU A 332 8.94 -15.67 -10.62
CA GLU A 332 9.05 -16.83 -11.52
C GLU A 332 10.28 -17.67 -11.22
N GLY A 333 10.05 -18.96 -10.96
CA GLY A 333 11.09 -19.97 -10.78
C GLY A 333 11.62 -20.12 -9.35
N VAL A 334 11.24 -19.24 -8.42
CA VAL A 334 11.62 -19.30 -6.99
C VAL A 334 10.48 -19.81 -6.10
N PHE A 335 9.22 -19.59 -6.48
CA PHE A 335 8.09 -20.10 -5.70
C PHE A 335 7.99 -21.62 -5.77
N TRP A 336 7.62 -22.19 -4.64
CA TRP A 336 7.23 -23.57 -4.58
C TRP A 336 5.80 -23.71 -5.07
N VAL A 337 5.53 -24.72 -5.91
CA VAL A 337 4.16 -25.05 -6.30
C VAL A 337 3.35 -25.40 -5.05
N GLY A 338 2.19 -24.76 -4.88
CA GLY A 338 1.34 -24.87 -3.70
C GLY A 338 1.77 -23.97 -2.53
N LEU A 339 1.03 -24.03 -1.43
CA LEU A 339 1.32 -23.26 -0.21
C LEU A 339 2.18 -24.09 0.76
N ARG A 340 3.13 -23.44 1.44
CA ARG A 340 3.98 -24.06 2.46
C ARG A 340 3.91 -23.30 3.77
N GLU A 341 4.02 -24.06 4.86
CA GLU A 341 4.18 -23.50 6.20
C GLU A 341 5.41 -22.56 6.27
N GLY A 342 5.25 -21.43 6.94
CA GLY A 342 6.30 -20.45 7.18
C GLY A 342 6.50 -19.44 6.04
N ASP A 343 5.98 -19.72 4.84
CA ASP A 343 6.00 -18.78 3.73
C ASP A 343 5.07 -17.59 4.02
N GLN A 344 5.35 -16.42 3.42
CA GLN A 344 4.56 -15.20 3.59
C GLN A 344 4.14 -14.59 2.25
N CYS A 345 4.81 -14.98 1.17
CA CYS A 345 4.55 -14.48 -0.16
C CYS A 345 3.72 -15.48 -0.93
N ILE A 346 2.64 -15.02 -1.57
CA ILE A 346 1.83 -15.84 -2.47
C ILE A 346 2.05 -15.37 -3.90
N PHE A 347 2.26 -16.34 -4.78
CA PHE A 347 2.22 -16.14 -6.23
C PHE A 347 0.95 -16.74 -6.81
N LEU A 348 0.27 -15.97 -7.65
CA LEU A 348 -0.83 -16.46 -8.48
C LEU A 348 -0.59 -16.13 -9.94
N ARG A 349 -0.99 -17.05 -10.81
CA ARG A 349 -1.23 -16.77 -12.22
C ARG A 349 -2.70 -17.00 -12.51
N ILE A 350 -3.40 -15.97 -13.00
CA ILE A 350 -4.83 -16.01 -13.27
C ILE A 350 -5.09 -15.61 -14.71
N ARG A 351 -5.86 -16.43 -15.43
CA ARG A 351 -6.24 -16.19 -16.83
C ARG A 351 -7.52 -15.37 -16.92
N ASP A 352 -7.53 -14.39 -17.83
CA ASP A 352 -8.71 -13.60 -18.22
C ASP A 352 -9.76 -14.50 -18.90
N GLY A 353 -10.98 -14.50 -18.37
CA GLY A 353 -12.04 -15.43 -18.71
C GLY A 353 -11.80 -16.87 -18.24
N GLY A 354 -10.83 -17.10 -17.36
CA GLY A 354 -10.49 -18.40 -16.81
C GLY A 354 -11.35 -18.80 -15.60
N PRO A 355 -11.17 -20.01 -15.06
CA PRO A 355 -11.93 -20.48 -13.90
C PRO A 355 -11.76 -19.61 -12.64
N ASN A 356 -10.61 -18.96 -12.44
CA ASN A 356 -10.34 -18.11 -11.26
C ASN A 356 -10.60 -16.61 -11.49
N ASP A 357 -11.19 -16.27 -12.63
CA ASP A 357 -11.70 -14.94 -12.94
C ASP A 357 -13.20 -14.88 -12.60
N ALA A 358 -13.62 -13.90 -11.80
CA ALA A 358 -14.92 -13.90 -11.16
C ALA A 358 -16.09 -13.69 -12.12
N ASP A 359 -15.88 -12.98 -13.23
CA ASP A 359 -16.90 -12.86 -14.27
C ASP A 359 -16.81 -14.00 -15.30
N GLY A 360 -15.66 -14.66 -15.43
CA GLY A 360 -15.39 -15.73 -16.39
C GLY A 360 -15.48 -15.28 -17.85
N ILE A 361 -15.36 -13.97 -18.12
CA ILE A 361 -15.48 -13.38 -19.45
C ILE A 361 -14.11 -12.87 -19.88
N LYS A 362 -13.60 -13.37 -21.01
CA LYS A 362 -12.39 -12.83 -21.62
C LYS A 362 -12.63 -11.41 -22.17
N ASN A 363 -12.34 -10.39 -21.38
CA ASN A 363 -12.66 -8.99 -21.70
C ASN A 363 -11.51 -8.00 -21.43
N GLY A 364 -10.30 -8.51 -21.16
CA GLY A 364 -9.15 -7.70 -20.79
C GLY A 364 -9.20 -7.21 -19.34
N ARG A 365 -10.07 -7.78 -18.50
CA ARG A 365 -10.20 -7.48 -17.07
C ARG A 365 -10.26 -8.79 -16.30
N ILE A 366 -9.62 -8.82 -15.14
CA ILE A 366 -9.71 -9.95 -14.20
C ILE A 366 -10.27 -9.43 -12.90
N LEU A 367 -11.39 -10.00 -12.47
CA LEU A 367 -11.97 -9.76 -11.16
C LEU A 367 -11.57 -10.91 -10.25
N ASN A 368 -10.95 -10.61 -9.11
CA ASN A 368 -10.52 -11.66 -8.21
C ASN A 368 -10.86 -11.35 -6.77
N GLN A 369 -11.67 -12.22 -6.17
CA GLN A 369 -11.84 -12.32 -4.73
C GLN A 369 -11.33 -13.68 -4.28
N SER A 370 -10.39 -13.71 -3.36
CA SER A 370 -9.70 -14.95 -2.97
C SER A 370 -9.00 -14.82 -1.61
N GLY A 371 -8.45 -15.91 -1.09
CA GLY A 371 -7.69 -15.86 0.15
C GLY A 371 -7.26 -17.23 0.66
N VAL A 372 -6.44 -17.18 1.72
CA VAL A 372 -5.93 -18.39 2.39
C VAL A 372 -6.92 -18.84 3.47
N LEU A 373 -7.11 -20.15 3.54
CA LEU A 373 -7.95 -20.82 4.53
C LEU A 373 -7.16 -21.92 5.23
N LEU A 374 -7.19 -21.92 6.56
CA LEU A 374 -7.01 -23.11 7.39
C LEU A 374 -8.40 -23.62 7.76
N ALA A 375 -8.79 -24.78 7.23
CA ALA A 375 -10.15 -25.28 7.39
C ALA A 375 -10.51 -25.62 8.86
N GLY A 376 -9.51 -25.97 9.67
CA GLY A 376 -9.72 -26.57 10.99
C GLY A 376 -10.11 -28.05 10.88
N SER A 377 -10.23 -28.73 12.03
CA SER A 377 -10.68 -30.11 12.07
C SER A 377 -12.16 -30.17 11.69
N PRO A 378 -12.64 -31.16 10.92
CA PRO A 378 -14.07 -31.33 10.72
C PRO A 378 -14.71 -31.56 12.09
N GLY A 379 -15.38 -30.55 12.63
CA GLY A 379 -15.99 -30.62 13.96
C GLY A 379 -16.92 -31.83 14.05
N ALA A 380 -16.60 -32.78 14.90
CA ALA A 380 -17.59 -33.74 15.38
C ALA A 380 -18.63 -32.92 16.14
N GLY A 381 -19.83 -32.82 15.58
CA GLY A 381 -20.92 -32.01 16.12
C GLY A 381 -21.04 -32.13 17.64
N GLY A 382 -21.10 -30.99 18.32
CA GLY A 382 -21.13 -30.92 19.76
C GLY A 382 -22.23 -31.78 20.38
N ASN A 383 -21.82 -32.64 21.32
CA ASN A 383 -22.66 -33.07 22.41
C ASN A 383 -21.88 -32.91 23.71
N ASN A 384 -22.38 -32.03 24.57
CA ASN A 384 -21.89 -31.82 25.93
C ASN A 384 -21.86 -33.14 26.70
N GLY A 385 -20.68 -33.52 27.18
CA GLY A 385 -20.49 -34.70 28.02
C GLY A 385 -19.07 -34.78 28.55
N ALA A 386 -18.87 -34.29 29.77
CA ALA A 386 -17.67 -34.35 30.60
C ALA A 386 -16.77 -35.59 30.42
N GLY A 387 -15.44 -35.40 30.41
CA GLY A 387 -14.50 -36.50 30.61
C GLY A 387 -13.05 -36.16 30.31
N ASN A 388 -12.24 -36.06 31.36
CA ASN A 388 -10.80 -35.81 31.36
C ASN A 388 -10.01 -37.03 30.83
N SER A 389 -9.14 -36.89 29.80
CA SER A 389 -7.97 -37.77 29.50
C SER A 389 -7.36 -37.40 28.13
N SER A 390 -6.15 -36.86 28.04
CA SER A 390 -4.88 -37.58 27.83
C SER A 390 -4.91 -38.71 26.77
N SER A 391 -4.27 -38.44 25.62
CA SER A 391 -3.53 -39.36 24.74
C SER A 391 -4.18 -40.68 24.26
N GLY A 392 -4.15 -40.89 22.94
CA GLY A 392 -3.84 -42.22 22.37
C GLY A 392 -4.85 -42.77 21.38
N CYS A 393 -4.35 -43.22 20.22
CA CYS A 393 -5.08 -44.03 19.24
C CYS A 393 -5.75 -45.24 19.91
N SER A 394 -7.06 -45.41 19.71
CA SER A 394 -7.81 -46.60 20.12
C SER A 394 -8.21 -47.40 18.87
N ILE A 395 -7.59 -48.56 18.70
CA ILE A 395 -8.06 -49.63 17.80
C ILE A 395 -9.23 -50.32 18.52
N SER A 396 -10.39 -50.40 17.85
CA SER A 396 -11.57 -51.11 18.37
C SER A 396 -11.24 -52.54 18.81
N PRO A 397 -11.66 -53.00 20.00
CA PRO A 397 -11.43 -54.38 20.46
C PRO A 397 -12.52 -55.35 19.99
N THR A 398 -13.38 -54.97 19.04
CA THR A 398 -14.36 -55.91 18.48
C THR A 398 -13.66 -56.90 17.55
N SER A 399 -13.38 -58.11 18.05
CA SER A 399 -12.95 -59.22 17.22
C SER A 399 -14.04 -59.52 16.18
N VAL A 400 -13.75 -59.32 14.90
CA VAL A 400 -14.68 -59.70 13.83
C VAL A 400 -14.51 -61.20 13.57
N ALA A 401 -15.56 -61.98 13.82
CA ALA A 401 -15.55 -63.42 13.56
C ALA A 401 -15.49 -63.69 12.04
N ILE A 402 -14.64 -64.64 11.64
CA ILE A 402 -14.40 -65.02 10.23
C ILE A 402 -15.68 -65.58 9.55
N THR A 403 -16.71 -65.90 10.34
CA THR A 403 -17.98 -66.46 9.87
C THR A 403 -18.97 -65.44 9.30
N GLU A 404 -18.76 -64.13 9.46
CA GLU A 404 -19.71 -63.11 8.99
C GLU A 404 -19.40 -62.53 7.61
N ARG A 405 -18.46 -63.12 6.85
CA ARG A 405 -18.17 -62.66 5.49
C ARG A 405 -18.37 -63.74 4.44
N LEU A 406 -19.60 -63.85 3.94
CA LEU A 406 -19.92 -64.57 2.70
C LEU A 406 -19.08 -64.05 1.49
N ASP A 407 -18.56 -62.82 1.59
CA ASP A 407 -17.76 -62.18 0.54
C ASP A 407 -16.37 -62.83 0.34
N TRP A 408 -15.77 -63.43 1.37
CA TRP A 408 -14.45 -64.08 1.22
C TRP A 408 -14.54 -65.47 0.57
N LEU A 409 -15.69 -66.14 0.67
CA LEU A 409 -15.91 -67.41 -0.04
C LEU A 409 -15.99 -67.18 -1.55
N LEU A 410 -16.57 -66.06 -2.00
CA LEU A 410 -16.63 -65.73 -3.43
C LEU A 410 -15.24 -65.47 -4.03
N VAL A 411 -14.36 -64.79 -3.28
CA VAL A 411 -12.97 -64.54 -3.71
C VAL A 411 -12.18 -65.84 -3.79
N MET A 412 -12.31 -66.74 -2.80
CA MET A 412 -11.62 -68.04 -2.82
C MET A 412 -12.13 -68.95 -3.94
N VAL A 413 -13.44 -68.99 -4.20
CA VAL A 413 -14.01 -69.75 -5.32
C VAL A 413 -13.50 -69.21 -6.66
N PHE A 414 -13.39 -67.89 -6.83
CA PHE A 414 -12.83 -67.29 -8.04
C PHE A 414 -11.37 -67.72 -8.29
N PHE A 415 -10.52 -67.70 -7.26
CA PHE A 415 -9.14 -68.16 -7.38
C PHE A 415 -9.03 -69.66 -7.69
N VAL A 416 -9.88 -70.50 -7.09
CA VAL A 416 -9.93 -71.94 -7.38
C VAL A 416 -10.34 -72.19 -8.83
N VAL A 417 -11.38 -71.52 -9.34
CA VAL A 417 -11.83 -71.65 -10.74
C VAL A 417 -10.76 -71.21 -11.74
N VAL A 418 -10.02 -70.13 -11.43
CA VAL A 418 -8.90 -69.67 -12.26
C VAL A 418 -7.72 -70.65 -12.22
N PHE A 419 -7.43 -71.26 -11.07
CA PHE A 419 -6.33 -72.22 -10.94
C PHE A 419 -6.62 -73.56 -11.64
N PHE A 420 -7.86 -74.06 -11.60
CA PHE A 420 -8.23 -75.30 -12.28
C PHE A 420 -8.46 -75.14 -13.79
N ARG A 421 -8.77 -73.93 -14.28
CA ARG A 421 -8.83 -73.65 -15.73
C ARG A 421 -7.48 -73.64 -16.43
N ARG A 422 -6.36 -73.58 -15.70
CA ARG A 422 -5.00 -73.66 -16.27
C ARG A 422 -4.47 -75.09 -16.46
N LYS A 423 -5.26 -76.14 -16.16
CA LYS A 423 -4.81 -77.54 -16.25
C LYS A 423 -5.56 -78.41 -17.27
N SER A 424 -6.19 -77.81 -18.28
CA SER A 424 -6.71 -78.54 -19.45
C SER A 424 -6.61 -77.67 -20.70
N ILE A 425 -5.39 -77.55 -21.24
CA ILE A 425 -5.01 -77.63 -22.66
C ILE A 425 -3.65 -78.33 -22.69
#